data_AF-A0AAW1RCP9-F1
#
_entry.id   AF-A0AAW1RCP9-F1
#
_cell.length_a   1.000
_cell.length_b   1.000
_cell.length_c   1.000
_cell.angle_alpha   90.00
_cell.angle_beta   90.00
_cell.angle_gamma   90.00
#
_symmetry.space_group_name_H-M   'P 1'
#
loop_
_entity.id
_entity.type
_entity.pdbx_description
1 polymer ?
#
loop_
_entity_poly.entity_id
_entity_poly.type
_entity_poly.pdbx_seq_one_letter_code
_entity_poly.pdbx_strand_id
1 'polypeptide(L)'
;MADEGGDDSLYPIAVLIDELKNEDVALRLNSVRRLSTIALALGEERTRRELIPFLTDSNDDEDEVLLAMAEELGNFVPYVGGPAFADNLLGPLETLSTVEETVVREKAAESLAKVGTQLPEPAVIEHFIPLVRRLATGEWFTSRVSSCGLFGTAYHRCPSQMRPELRSLYGQLCRDDTPMVRRAAAHNLGRFAERVEPQCISRELIPLFQELTVDDQDSVRLLAVDSCGPLARLLTRDESAAHVLPVVQKFAADKSWRVRYNVAQQLCQLCEALGPDLARSELIPAFVRLLRDSEAEVRGAAGGKVAQFCSLLGANESCVVAVLPCVKELAADSNQFVRASLASVVMELAPMLGKAATIEHLLPVFLALLKDDFPDVRLNIISKLDQVNKVIGIELLAQSLLPAIEELAEDKHWRVRLAIIDYIPLLAGQLGSNFFQEKLGPQCLKWLSDQVYSIREAATSNLAKLAREFGPDWARDHLVPQVLGMVNNPHYLYRMTVLVAIASLAPVVSNDVLCHNMLPVVVNCSKDKVPNIKFNVAKMLERLAPLVEPVVVERTIRPCLLELNSDGDSDVRFFASQALAHTTPMISA
;
A
#
# COMPACT_ATOMS: atom_id res chain seq x y z
N MET A 1 -14.25 -21.71 57.27
CA MET A 1 -13.26 -21.78 56.17
C MET A 1 -13.70 -20.74 55.18
N ALA A 2 -13.12 -19.55 55.33
CA ALA A 2 -13.46 -18.37 54.56
C ALA A 2 -12.51 -18.31 53.36
N ASP A 3 -13.10 -18.12 52.18
CA ASP A 3 -12.67 -17.24 51.09
C ASP A 3 -11.16 -16.96 50.94
N GLU A 4 -10.46 -17.79 50.17
CA GLU A 4 -9.07 -17.58 49.71
C GLU A 4 -8.97 -17.83 48.19
N GLY A 5 -9.86 -17.22 47.40
CA GLY A 5 -9.87 -17.39 45.93
C GLY A 5 -9.86 -16.11 45.10
N GLY A 6 -9.78 -14.93 45.72
CA GLY A 6 -10.08 -13.65 45.06
C GLY A 6 -8.90 -12.74 44.69
N ASP A 7 -7.65 -13.05 45.08
CA ASP A 7 -6.57 -12.04 45.09
C ASP A 7 -5.50 -12.18 43.98
N ASP A 8 -5.34 -13.36 43.38
CA ASP A 8 -4.26 -13.61 42.40
C ASP A 8 -4.48 -12.94 41.02
N SER A 9 -5.73 -12.60 40.66
CA SER A 9 -6.01 -11.97 39.35
C SER A 9 -5.72 -10.47 39.30
N LEU A 10 -5.62 -9.80 40.46
CA LEU A 10 -5.37 -8.36 40.56
C LEU A 10 -3.87 -8.03 40.73
N TYR A 11 -3.05 -9.01 41.13
CA TYR A 11 -1.61 -8.84 41.33
C TYR A 11 -0.88 -8.31 40.07
N PRO A 12 -1.12 -8.84 38.85
CA PRO A 12 -0.48 -8.28 37.65
C PRO A 12 -0.91 -6.84 37.33
N ILE A 13 -2.11 -6.43 37.74
CA ILE A 13 -2.61 -5.06 37.53
C ILE A 13 -2.02 -4.11 38.56
N ALA A 14 -1.87 -4.54 39.82
CA ALA A 14 -1.17 -3.79 40.85
C ALA A 14 0.28 -3.49 40.44
N VAL A 15 0.96 -4.48 39.86
CA VAL A 15 2.31 -4.31 39.28
C VAL A 15 2.32 -3.26 38.17
N LEU A 16 1.36 -3.28 37.23
CA LEU A 16 1.27 -2.27 36.17
C LEU A 16 0.98 -0.85 36.71
N ILE A 17 0.19 -0.73 37.78
CA ILE A 17 -0.07 0.57 38.43
C ILE A 17 1.19 1.09 39.13
N ASP A 18 1.93 0.21 39.80
CA ASP A 18 3.21 0.57 40.44
C ASP A 18 4.29 0.90 39.39
N GLU A 19 4.30 0.19 38.27
CA GLU A 19 5.21 0.42 37.16
C GLU A 19 5.05 1.81 36.52
N LEU A 20 3.87 2.43 36.58
CA LEU A 20 3.67 3.81 36.10
C LEU A 20 4.50 4.85 36.87
N LYS A 21 4.94 4.52 38.10
CA LYS A 21 5.81 5.38 38.93
C LYS A 21 7.24 4.87 39.01
N ASN A 22 7.58 3.84 38.24
CA ASN A 22 8.91 3.25 38.25
C ASN A 22 9.95 4.24 37.71
N GLU A 23 11.21 4.15 38.15
CA GLU A 23 12.31 4.95 37.60
C GLU A 23 12.69 4.51 36.17
N ASP A 24 12.46 3.24 35.82
CA ASP A 24 12.72 2.69 34.49
C ASP A 24 11.64 3.12 33.48
N VAL A 25 12.08 3.87 32.47
CA VAL A 25 11.27 4.36 31.35
C VAL A 25 10.59 3.22 30.60
N ALA A 26 11.26 2.08 30.42
CA ALA A 26 10.70 0.94 29.69
C ALA A 26 9.50 0.32 30.41
N LEU A 27 9.54 0.30 31.75
CA LEU A 27 8.43 -0.20 32.59
C LEU A 27 7.27 0.80 32.58
N ARG A 28 7.55 2.10 32.70
CA ARG A 28 6.52 3.15 32.55
C ARG A 28 5.84 3.07 31.18
N LEU A 29 6.62 2.97 30.10
CA LEU A 29 6.11 2.86 28.73
C LEU A 29 5.25 1.61 28.52
N ASN A 30 5.70 0.45 29.03
CA ASN A 30 4.94 -0.80 28.96
C ASN A 30 3.59 -0.66 29.69
N SER A 31 3.59 -0.01 30.85
CA SER A 31 2.38 0.25 31.62
C SER A 31 1.44 1.25 30.94
N VAL A 32 1.98 2.32 30.34
CA VAL A 32 1.19 3.27 29.54
C VAL A 32 0.50 2.58 28.36
N ARG A 33 1.22 1.72 27.63
CA ARG A 33 0.63 0.91 26.53
C ARG A 33 -0.45 -0.08 26.98
N ARG A 34 -0.62 -0.27 28.30
CA ARG A 34 -1.63 -1.14 28.90
C ARG A 34 -2.63 -0.36 29.77
N LEU A 35 -2.73 0.96 29.61
CA LEU A 35 -3.69 1.79 30.35
C LEU A 35 -5.13 1.28 30.24
N SER A 36 -5.53 0.77 29.07
CA SER A 36 -6.84 0.15 28.88
C SER A 36 -7.08 -1.04 29.81
N THR A 37 -6.05 -1.87 30.04
CA THR A 37 -6.13 -3.01 30.97
C THR A 37 -6.23 -2.54 32.42
N ILE A 38 -5.46 -1.51 32.78
CA ILE A 38 -5.51 -0.90 34.12
C ILE A 38 -6.90 -0.31 34.37
N ALA A 39 -7.45 0.44 33.42
CA ALA A 39 -8.77 1.07 33.57
C ALA A 39 -9.92 0.05 33.61
N LEU A 40 -9.84 -1.04 32.83
CA LEU A 40 -10.81 -2.15 32.92
C LEU A 40 -10.85 -2.76 34.33
N ALA A 41 -9.69 -2.90 34.96
CA ALA A 41 -9.59 -3.46 36.30
C ALA A 41 -10.01 -2.48 37.41
N LEU A 42 -9.68 -1.20 37.27
CA LEU A 42 -10.11 -0.16 38.20
C LEU A 42 -11.62 0.12 38.12
N GLY A 43 -12.22 -0.09 36.94
CA GLY A 43 -13.57 0.33 36.63
C GLY A 43 -13.66 1.83 36.32
N GLU A 44 -14.77 2.22 35.70
CA GLU A 44 -14.93 3.55 35.11
C GLU A 44 -14.85 4.69 36.15
N GLU A 45 -15.44 4.50 37.34
CA GLU A 45 -15.48 5.52 38.38
C GLU A 45 -14.10 5.83 38.96
N ARG A 46 -13.34 4.79 39.31
CA ARG A 46 -11.96 4.95 39.81
C ARG A 46 -11.01 5.40 38.73
N THR A 47 -11.23 4.97 37.48
CA THR A 47 -10.48 5.50 36.33
C THR A 47 -10.60 7.02 36.27
N ARG A 48 -11.81 7.58 36.38
CA ARG A 48 -12.02 9.04 36.39
C ARG A 48 -11.44 9.74 37.62
N ARG A 49 -11.56 9.15 38.81
CA ARG A 49 -11.20 9.81 40.08
C ARG A 49 -9.73 9.65 40.49
N GLU A 50 -9.06 8.61 40.02
CA GLU A 50 -7.70 8.25 40.44
C GLU A 50 -6.75 8.25 39.24
N LEU A 51 -7.03 7.46 38.20
CA LEU A 51 -6.10 7.27 37.08
C LEU A 51 -5.95 8.53 36.23
N ILE A 52 -7.06 9.18 35.84
CA ILE A 52 -7.01 10.38 35.00
C ILE A 52 -6.27 11.54 35.69
N PRO A 53 -6.54 11.88 36.98
CA PRO A 53 -5.74 12.87 37.70
C PRO A 53 -4.26 12.50 37.77
N PHE A 54 -3.94 11.23 38.04
CA PHE A 54 -2.56 10.76 38.06
C PHE A 54 -1.83 10.98 36.72
N LEU A 55 -2.48 10.65 35.60
CA LEU A 55 -1.93 10.90 34.26
C LEU A 55 -1.81 12.39 33.94
N THR A 56 -2.70 13.23 34.48
CA THR A 56 -2.65 14.68 34.30
C THR A 56 -1.44 15.29 35.01
N ASP A 57 -1.13 14.80 36.21
CA ASP A 57 0.02 15.24 37.00
C ASP A 57 1.36 14.68 36.47
N SER A 58 1.32 13.63 35.64
CA SER A 58 2.51 12.97 35.07
C SER A 58 2.89 13.53 33.69
N ASN A 59 2.79 14.86 33.51
CA ASN A 59 3.04 15.53 32.24
C ASN A 59 4.53 15.86 31.97
N ASP A 60 5.40 15.61 32.94
CA ASP A 60 6.85 15.81 32.90
C ASP A 60 7.55 14.43 32.92
N ASP A 61 7.38 13.68 31.83
CA ASP A 61 7.97 12.35 31.62
C ASP A 61 8.70 12.32 30.26
N GLU A 62 9.38 11.22 29.95
CA GLU A 62 10.10 11.04 28.69
C GLU A 62 9.15 11.06 27.48
N ASP A 63 9.62 11.63 26.36
CA ASP A 63 8.81 11.88 25.16
C ASP A 63 8.10 10.62 24.63
N GLU A 64 8.75 9.45 24.70
CA GLU A 64 8.15 8.17 24.28
C GLU A 64 6.96 7.76 25.15
N VAL A 65 7.02 8.06 26.46
CA VAL A 65 5.95 7.77 27.42
C VAL A 65 4.79 8.73 27.20
N LEU A 66 5.08 10.03 27.06
CA LEU A 66 4.07 11.06 26.80
C LEU A 66 3.36 10.84 25.45
N LEU A 67 4.10 10.42 24.42
CA LEU A 67 3.54 10.08 23.11
C LEU A 67 2.56 8.91 23.21
N ALA A 68 2.97 7.83 23.89
CA ALA A 68 2.11 6.68 24.12
C ALA A 68 0.87 7.05 24.95
N MET A 69 1.03 7.92 25.95
CA MET A 69 -0.07 8.40 26.79
C MET A 69 -1.08 9.20 25.97
N ALA A 70 -0.61 10.14 25.14
CA ALA A 70 -1.46 10.92 24.24
C ALA A 70 -2.26 10.02 23.29
N GLU A 71 -1.64 8.95 22.76
CA GLU A 71 -2.31 7.98 21.89
C GLU A 71 -3.39 7.17 22.60
N GLU A 72 -3.08 6.60 23.78
CA GLU A 72 -4.01 5.79 24.55
C GLU A 72 -5.23 6.61 25.03
N LEU A 73 -5.00 7.85 25.47
CA LEU A 73 -6.07 8.74 25.91
C LEU A 73 -7.08 9.06 24.79
N GLY A 74 -6.66 9.08 23.52
CA GLY A 74 -7.56 9.25 22.37
C GLY A 74 -8.54 8.09 22.16
N ASN A 75 -8.24 6.91 22.72
CA ASN A 75 -9.07 5.70 22.65
C ASN A 75 -9.81 5.42 23.96
N PHE A 76 -9.75 6.34 24.93
CA PHE A 76 -10.11 6.04 26.32
C PHE A 76 -11.56 6.28 26.70
N VAL A 77 -12.37 6.80 25.78
CA VAL A 77 -13.80 7.11 26.00
C VAL A 77 -14.59 5.93 26.58
N PRO A 78 -14.44 4.67 26.12
CA PRO A 78 -15.14 3.54 26.70
C PRO A 78 -14.77 3.29 28.18
N TYR A 79 -13.51 3.52 28.56
CA TYR A 79 -13.00 3.21 29.89
C TYR A 79 -13.33 4.26 30.95
N VAL A 80 -13.74 5.46 30.53
CA VAL A 80 -14.25 6.50 31.42
C VAL A 80 -15.77 6.46 31.57
N GLY A 81 -16.47 5.45 31.08
CA GLY A 81 -17.94 5.36 31.14
C GLY A 81 -18.67 5.96 29.94
N GLY A 82 -17.97 6.02 28.79
CA GLY A 82 -18.54 6.42 27.52
C GLY A 82 -18.64 7.94 27.32
N PRO A 83 -19.36 8.36 26.27
CA PRO A 83 -19.49 9.76 25.86
C PRO A 83 -19.85 10.73 27.00
N ALA A 84 -20.74 10.34 27.91
CA ALA A 84 -21.23 11.18 28.99
C ALA A 84 -20.13 11.70 29.94
N PHE A 85 -18.98 11.04 29.97
CA PHE A 85 -17.85 11.37 30.85
C PHE A 85 -16.55 11.61 30.07
N ALA A 86 -16.61 11.72 28.75
CA ALA A 86 -15.43 11.91 27.90
C ALA A 86 -14.73 13.26 28.12
N ASP A 87 -15.39 14.23 28.76
CA ASP A 87 -14.84 15.52 29.17
C ASP A 87 -13.67 15.38 30.15
N ASN A 88 -13.64 14.30 30.95
CA ASN A 88 -12.55 13.99 31.89
C ASN A 88 -11.21 13.79 31.16
N LEU A 89 -11.23 13.42 29.88
CA LEU A 89 -10.02 13.22 29.06
C LEU A 89 -9.46 14.53 28.51
N LEU A 90 -10.22 15.63 28.56
CA LEU A 90 -9.80 16.89 27.96
C LEU A 90 -8.65 17.54 28.72
N GLY A 91 -8.65 17.50 30.07
CA GLY A 91 -7.59 18.06 30.91
C GLY A 91 -6.19 17.49 30.65
N PRO A 92 -5.98 16.15 30.75
CA PRO A 92 -4.66 15.58 30.48
C PRO A 92 -4.22 15.81 29.03
N LEU A 93 -5.14 15.67 28.07
CA LEU A 93 -4.81 15.89 26.67
C LEU A 93 -4.53 17.37 26.33
N GLU A 94 -5.20 18.33 26.98
CA GLU A 94 -4.88 19.76 26.87
C GLU A 94 -3.46 20.01 27.35
N THR A 95 -3.08 19.43 28.48
CA THR A 95 -1.74 19.54 29.04
C THR A 95 -0.67 18.97 28.09
N LEU A 96 -0.89 17.74 27.60
CA LEU A 96 -0.01 17.09 26.61
C LEU A 96 0.07 17.87 25.30
N SER A 97 -0.97 18.62 24.93
CA SER A 97 -0.95 19.46 23.73
C SER A 97 -0.10 20.73 23.88
N THR A 98 0.46 21.01 25.06
CA THR A 98 1.28 22.21 25.32
C THR A 98 2.76 21.93 25.56
N VAL A 99 3.17 20.66 25.68
CA VAL A 99 4.57 20.24 25.93
C VAL A 99 5.52 20.67 24.83
N GLU A 100 6.84 20.66 25.05
CA GLU A 100 7.82 21.14 24.07
C GLU A 100 8.05 20.19 22.88
N GLU A 101 7.86 18.88 23.07
CA GLU A 101 8.06 17.90 22.00
C GLU A 101 6.91 17.93 20.98
N THR A 102 7.28 18.08 19.70
CA THR A 102 6.30 18.30 18.63
C THR A 102 5.47 17.06 18.35
N VAL A 103 6.09 15.88 18.37
CA VAL A 103 5.39 14.62 18.07
C VAL A 103 4.32 14.32 19.13
N VAL A 104 4.61 14.62 20.40
CA VAL A 104 3.65 14.47 21.51
C VAL A 104 2.48 15.44 21.34
N ARG A 105 2.75 16.72 21.08
CA ARG A 105 1.69 17.73 20.89
C ARG A 105 0.77 17.40 19.72
N GLU A 106 1.34 16.98 18.58
CA GLU A 106 0.56 16.60 17.39
C GLU A 106 -0.36 15.42 17.70
N LYS A 107 0.16 14.38 18.35
CA LYS A 107 -0.66 13.23 18.76
C LYS A 107 -1.73 13.62 19.79
N ALA A 108 -1.40 14.48 20.75
CA ALA A 108 -2.36 14.97 21.74
C ALA A 108 -3.50 15.77 21.09
N ALA A 109 -3.19 16.64 20.11
CA ALA A 109 -4.20 17.36 19.35
C ALA A 109 -5.10 16.44 18.50
N GLU A 110 -4.53 15.39 17.89
CA GLU A 110 -5.31 14.35 17.20
C GLU A 110 -6.26 13.62 18.16
N SER A 111 -5.76 13.23 19.33
CA SER A 111 -6.55 12.59 20.38
C SER A 111 -7.64 13.52 20.93
N LEU A 112 -7.36 14.81 21.14
CA LEU A 112 -8.35 15.82 21.52
C LEU A 112 -9.46 15.93 20.47
N ALA A 113 -9.09 16.00 19.19
CA ALA A 113 -10.07 16.06 18.11
C ALA A 113 -10.94 14.80 18.10
N LYS A 114 -10.35 13.61 18.28
CA LYS A 114 -11.07 12.33 18.35
C LYS A 114 -12.03 12.24 19.53
N VAL A 115 -11.60 12.61 20.73
CA VAL A 115 -12.45 12.69 21.92
C VAL A 115 -13.56 13.73 21.70
N GLY A 116 -13.22 14.89 21.15
CA GLY A 116 -14.15 15.97 20.83
C GLY A 116 -15.31 15.55 19.93
N THR A 117 -15.09 14.64 18.98
CA THR A 117 -16.18 14.09 18.15
C THR A 117 -17.18 13.23 18.91
N GLN A 118 -16.77 12.64 20.04
CA GLN A 118 -17.59 11.73 20.84
C GLN A 118 -18.30 12.43 22.00
N LEU A 119 -17.92 13.66 22.34
CA LEU A 119 -18.55 14.42 23.43
C LEU A 119 -20.06 14.66 23.16
N PRO A 120 -20.91 14.65 24.20
CA PRO A 120 -22.28 15.15 24.14
C PRO A 120 -22.31 16.65 23.78
N GLU A 121 -23.40 17.13 23.18
CA GLU A 121 -23.54 18.54 22.78
C GLU A 121 -23.31 19.54 23.93
N PRO A 122 -23.85 19.35 25.16
CA PRO A 122 -23.56 20.25 26.27
C PRO A 122 -22.07 20.32 26.60
N ALA A 123 -21.40 19.17 26.67
CA ALA A 123 -19.98 19.08 26.99
C ALA A 123 -19.07 19.71 25.92
N VAL A 124 -19.49 19.69 24.64
CA VAL A 124 -18.79 20.44 23.59
C VAL A 124 -18.81 21.94 23.89
N ILE A 125 -19.96 22.49 24.25
CA ILE A 125 -20.15 23.92 24.48
C ILE A 125 -19.46 24.37 25.77
N GLU A 126 -19.58 23.58 26.83
CA GLU A 126 -19.11 23.91 28.18
C GLU A 126 -17.62 23.63 28.38
N HIS A 127 -17.05 22.64 27.67
CA HIS A 127 -15.67 22.20 27.90
C HIS A 127 -14.80 22.28 26.65
N PHE A 128 -15.21 21.68 25.53
CA PHE A 128 -14.35 21.57 24.35
C PHE A 128 -14.09 22.90 23.66
N ILE A 129 -15.11 23.73 23.42
CA ILE A 129 -14.91 25.04 22.78
C ILE A 129 -14.09 25.98 23.68
N PRO A 130 -14.35 26.09 25.00
CA PRO A 130 -13.48 26.84 25.90
C PRO A 130 -12.02 26.37 25.91
N LEU A 131 -11.77 25.06 25.82
CA LEU A 131 -10.42 24.51 25.67
C LEU A 131 -9.74 25.01 24.40
N VAL A 132 -10.42 24.93 23.25
CA VAL A 132 -9.87 25.42 21.97
C VAL A 132 -9.54 26.91 22.04
N ARG A 133 -10.40 27.71 22.69
CA ARG A 133 -10.13 29.14 22.94
C ARG A 133 -8.87 29.35 23.78
N ARG A 134 -8.74 28.64 24.91
CA ARG A 134 -7.57 28.74 25.80
C ARG A 134 -6.29 28.42 25.06
N LEU A 135 -6.27 27.33 24.27
CA LEU A 135 -5.11 26.95 23.48
C LEU A 135 -4.77 28.01 22.42
N ALA A 136 -5.79 28.52 21.70
CA ALA A 136 -5.62 29.49 20.62
C ALA A 136 -5.14 30.88 21.10
N THR A 137 -5.52 31.30 22.31
CA THR A 137 -5.08 32.58 22.90
C THR A 137 -4.03 32.41 24.00
N GLY A 138 -3.44 31.22 24.12
CA GLY A 138 -2.41 30.94 25.13
C GLY A 138 -1.14 31.76 24.89
N GLU A 139 -0.41 32.08 25.97
CA GLU A 139 0.82 32.89 25.90
C GLU A 139 1.94 32.18 25.11
N TRP A 140 2.05 30.86 25.26
CA TRP A 140 3.05 30.05 24.60
C TRP A 140 2.62 29.66 23.19
N PHE A 141 3.54 29.76 22.22
CA PHE A 141 3.23 29.41 20.84
C PHE A 141 2.91 27.92 20.66
N THR A 142 3.40 27.04 21.55
CA THR A 142 3.14 25.60 21.53
C THR A 142 1.65 25.29 21.64
N SER A 143 0.94 25.95 22.56
CA SER A 143 -0.52 25.79 22.70
C SER A 143 -1.27 26.29 21.47
N ARG A 144 -0.85 27.44 20.93
CA ARG A 144 -1.46 28.05 19.75
C ARG A 144 -1.28 27.18 18.51
N VAL A 145 -0.11 26.58 18.34
CA VAL A 145 0.17 25.58 17.29
C VAL A 145 -0.80 24.40 17.38
N SER A 146 -0.95 23.80 18.56
CA SER A 146 -1.84 22.64 18.76
C SER A 146 -3.31 22.97 18.51
N SER A 147 -3.73 24.20 18.83
CA SER A 147 -5.10 24.65 18.63
C SER A 147 -5.53 24.60 17.16
N CYS A 148 -4.63 24.85 16.20
CA CYS A 148 -4.92 24.88 14.77
C CYS A 148 -5.60 23.59 14.26
N GLY A 149 -5.21 22.42 14.81
CA GLY A 149 -5.78 21.12 14.44
C GLY A 149 -7.18 20.85 14.99
N LEU A 150 -7.64 21.63 15.97
CA LEU A 150 -8.90 21.38 16.70
C LEU A 150 -10.10 22.15 16.12
N PHE A 151 -9.85 23.20 15.33
CA PHE A 151 -10.91 24.07 14.81
C PHE A 151 -11.92 23.34 13.92
N GLY A 152 -11.48 22.36 13.12
CA GLY A 152 -12.39 21.58 12.28
C GLY A 152 -13.46 20.84 13.11
N THR A 153 -13.04 20.17 14.19
CA THR A 153 -13.94 19.47 15.11
C THR A 153 -14.80 20.45 15.89
N ALA A 154 -14.21 21.52 16.44
CA ALA A 154 -14.92 22.52 17.23
C ALA A 154 -16.01 23.22 16.41
N TYR A 155 -15.71 23.59 15.16
CA TYR A 155 -16.62 24.30 14.27
C TYR A 155 -17.81 23.46 13.82
N HIS A 156 -17.55 22.18 13.53
CA HIS A 156 -18.60 21.25 13.13
C HIS A 156 -19.60 21.00 14.26
N ARG A 157 -19.11 20.92 15.51
CA ARG A 157 -19.90 20.58 16.69
C ARG A 157 -20.51 21.79 17.42
N CYS A 158 -20.09 23.02 17.11
CA CYS A 158 -20.58 24.20 17.82
C CYS A 158 -21.92 24.74 17.28
N PRO A 159 -22.71 25.43 18.13
CA PRO A 159 -23.87 26.20 17.68
C PRO A 159 -23.47 27.30 16.69
N SER A 160 -24.34 27.58 15.71
CA SER A 160 -24.10 28.58 14.66
C SER A 160 -23.74 29.98 15.19
N GLN A 161 -24.19 30.33 16.39
CA GLN A 161 -23.89 31.62 17.04
C GLN A 161 -22.42 31.77 17.42
N MET A 162 -21.70 30.68 17.66
CA MET A 162 -20.28 30.67 18.07
C MET A 162 -19.32 30.56 16.87
N ARG A 163 -19.82 30.17 15.70
CA ARG A 163 -19.02 30.01 14.48
C ARG A 163 -18.26 31.28 14.05
N PRO A 164 -18.86 32.49 14.07
CA PRO A 164 -18.13 33.71 13.70
C PRO A 164 -16.91 33.98 14.58
N GLU A 165 -17.02 33.69 15.88
CA GLU A 165 -15.92 33.83 16.82
C GLU A 165 -14.79 32.84 16.51
N LEU A 166 -15.12 31.56 16.24
CA LEU A 166 -14.12 30.56 15.87
C LEU A 166 -13.39 30.91 14.57
N ARG A 167 -14.08 31.47 13.56
CA ARG A 167 -13.42 31.96 12.33
C ARG A 167 -12.50 33.14 12.63
N SER A 168 -12.92 34.06 13.50
CA SER A 168 -12.10 35.19 13.91
C SER A 168 -10.83 34.74 14.64
N LEU A 169 -10.94 33.79 15.58
CA LEU A 169 -9.78 33.20 16.28
C LEU A 169 -8.83 32.49 15.32
N TYR A 170 -9.36 31.70 14.38
CA TYR A 170 -8.51 31.06 13.37
C TYR A 170 -7.77 32.10 12.50
N GLY A 171 -8.46 33.20 12.15
CA GLY A 171 -7.86 34.32 11.43
C GLY A 171 -6.75 35.03 12.22
N GLN A 172 -6.80 35.04 13.55
CA GLN A 172 -5.70 35.54 14.39
C GLN A 172 -4.50 34.59 14.32
N LEU A 173 -4.71 33.27 14.37
CA LEU A 173 -3.63 32.28 14.25
C LEU A 173 -2.91 32.35 12.89
N CYS A 174 -3.65 32.60 11.80
CA CYS A 174 -3.07 32.84 10.48
C CYS A 174 -2.18 34.10 10.42
N ARG A 175 -2.37 35.05 11.34
CA ARG A 175 -1.64 36.33 11.43
C ARG A 175 -0.79 36.44 12.69
N ASP A 176 -0.50 35.32 13.34
CA ASP A 176 0.29 35.29 14.58
C ASP A 176 1.71 35.82 14.31
N ASP A 177 2.26 36.56 15.27
CA ASP A 177 3.64 37.07 15.18
C ASP A 177 4.66 35.93 15.09
N THR A 178 4.32 34.74 15.61
CA THR A 178 5.19 33.57 15.62
C THR A 178 5.04 32.75 14.34
N PRO A 179 6.11 32.58 13.53
CA PRO A 179 6.08 31.78 12.31
C PRO A 179 5.56 30.34 12.47
N MET A 180 5.88 29.70 13.60
CA MET A 180 5.47 28.32 13.88
C MET A 180 3.94 28.19 13.96
N VAL A 181 3.25 29.19 14.49
CA VAL A 181 1.78 29.22 14.57
C VAL A 181 1.17 29.45 13.19
N ARG A 182 1.67 30.43 12.43
CA ARG A 182 1.20 30.66 11.04
C ARG A 182 1.43 29.44 10.15
N ARG A 183 2.56 28.75 10.32
CA ARG A 183 2.87 27.48 9.65
C ARG A 183 1.82 26.42 9.97
N ALA A 184 1.48 26.24 11.25
CA ALA A 184 0.45 25.29 11.68
C ALA A 184 -0.95 25.67 11.17
N ALA A 185 -1.29 26.96 11.14
CA ALA A 185 -2.55 27.47 10.60
C ALA A 185 -2.64 27.26 9.08
N ALA A 186 -1.56 27.50 8.33
CA ALA A 186 -1.51 27.25 6.89
C ALA A 186 -1.71 25.76 6.56
N HIS A 187 -1.08 24.86 7.34
CA HIS A 187 -1.23 23.42 7.17
C HIS A 187 -2.67 22.92 7.38
N ASN A 188 -3.38 23.51 8.35
CA ASN A 188 -4.74 23.08 8.71
C ASN A 188 -5.85 23.84 7.96
N LEU A 189 -5.51 24.91 7.21
CA LEU A 189 -6.51 25.80 6.60
C LEU A 189 -7.45 25.06 5.64
N GLY A 190 -6.93 24.22 4.76
CA GLY A 190 -7.74 23.41 3.85
C GLY A 190 -8.73 22.49 4.58
N ARG A 191 -8.27 21.78 5.62
CA ARG A 191 -9.11 20.89 6.45
C ARG A 191 -10.16 21.67 7.23
N PHE A 192 -9.82 22.87 7.72
CA PHE A 192 -10.77 23.74 8.39
C PHE A 192 -11.83 24.26 7.40
N ALA A 193 -11.43 24.66 6.19
CA ALA A 193 -12.33 25.14 5.16
C ALA A 193 -13.41 24.10 4.78
N GLU A 194 -13.08 22.81 4.77
CA GLU A 194 -14.04 21.72 4.51
C GLU A 194 -15.19 21.66 5.52
N ARG A 195 -15.06 22.31 6.69
CA ARG A 195 -16.09 22.35 7.74
C ARG A 195 -16.85 23.68 7.79
N VAL A 196 -16.42 24.68 7.02
CA VAL A 196 -16.95 26.04 7.03
C VAL A 196 -18.01 26.21 5.94
N GLU A 197 -19.05 27.02 6.20
CA GLU A 197 -20.09 27.26 5.22
C GLU A 197 -19.53 27.98 3.98
N PRO A 198 -19.92 27.58 2.74
CA PRO A 198 -19.33 28.11 1.51
C PRO A 198 -19.29 29.64 1.41
N GLN A 199 -20.34 30.32 1.89
CA GLN A 199 -20.43 31.79 1.89
C GLN A 199 -19.32 32.46 2.71
N CYS A 200 -18.82 31.79 3.75
CA CYS A 200 -17.75 32.30 4.60
C CYS A 200 -16.37 31.96 4.06
N ILE A 201 -16.22 30.91 3.23
CA ILE A 201 -14.93 30.51 2.66
C ILE A 201 -14.38 31.64 1.79
N SER A 202 -15.13 32.09 0.79
CA SER A 202 -14.69 33.15 -0.13
C SER A 202 -14.48 34.49 0.59
N ARG A 203 -15.33 34.82 1.56
CA ARG A 203 -15.29 36.10 2.27
C ARG A 203 -14.19 36.19 3.32
N GLU A 204 -13.94 35.12 4.06
CA GLU A 204 -13.12 35.15 5.27
C GLU A 204 -11.86 34.27 5.15
N LEU A 205 -11.93 33.08 4.55
CA LEU A 205 -10.79 32.16 4.49
C LEU A 205 -9.87 32.41 3.29
N ILE A 206 -10.41 32.81 2.14
CA ILE A 206 -9.59 33.12 0.96
C ILE A 206 -8.62 34.30 1.18
N PRO A 207 -9.02 35.40 1.84
CA PRO A 207 -8.06 36.45 2.20
C PRO A 207 -6.92 35.93 3.08
N LEU A 208 -7.22 35.08 4.06
CA LEU A 208 -6.20 34.46 4.94
C LEU A 208 -5.26 33.54 4.14
N PHE A 209 -5.81 32.72 3.25
CA PHE A 209 -5.03 31.89 2.34
C PHE A 209 -4.08 32.74 1.49
N GLN A 210 -4.57 33.82 0.88
CA GLN A 210 -3.76 34.71 0.05
C GLN A 210 -2.63 35.37 0.85
N GLU A 211 -2.91 35.85 2.06
CA GLU A 211 -1.89 36.40 2.99
C GLU A 211 -0.80 35.35 3.28
N LEU A 212 -1.18 34.11 3.63
CA LEU A 212 -0.23 33.03 3.91
C LEU A 212 0.62 32.63 2.69
N THR A 213 0.11 32.79 1.47
CA THR A 213 0.88 32.48 0.24
C THR A 213 1.94 33.53 -0.11
N VAL A 214 1.91 34.69 0.55
CA VAL A 214 2.92 35.76 0.41
C VAL A 214 3.69 36.00 1.71
N ASP A 215 3.59 35.06 2.66
CA ASP A 215 4.28 35.11 3.95
C ASP A 215 5.80 35.26 3.79
N ASP A 216 6.45 35.97 4.71
CA ASP A 216 7.89 36.19 4.70
C ASP A 216 8.68 34.88 4.90
N GLN A 217 8.06 33.90 5.56
CA GLN A 217 8.67 32.60 5.87
C GLN A 217 8.37 31.55 4.81
N ASP A 218 9.43 31.02 4.20
CA ASP A 218 9.34 29.97 3.17
C ASP A 218 8.57 28.73 3.65
N SER A 219 8.71 28.39 4.93
CA SER A 219 8.03 27.23 5.54
C SER A 219 6.52 27.40 5.66
N VAL A 220 6.03 28.64 5.79
CA VAL A 220 4.58 28.95 5.82
C VAL A 220 4.02 28.86 4.42
N ARG A 221 4.68 29.51 3.44
CA ARG A 221 4.27 29.46 2.03
C ARG A 221 4.22 28.03 1.49
N LEU A 222 5.17 27.19 1.91
CA LEU A 222 5.22 25.77 1.56
C LEU A 222 3.96 25.00 1.97
N LEU A 223 3.47 25.23 3.19
CA LEU A 223 2.28 24.54 3.71
C LEU A 223 0.98 25.19 3.24
N ALA A 224 1.00 26.48 2.88
CA ALA A 224 -0.15 27.13 2.28
C ALA A 224 -0.55 26.45 0.95
N VAL A 225 0.42 25.95 0.18
CA VAL A 225 0.17 25.22 -1.08
C VAL A 225 -0.74 24.01 -0.89
N ASP A 226 -0.63 23.32 0.24
CA ASP A 226 -1.43 22.11 0.52
C ASP A 226 -2.93 22.42 0.61
N SER A 227 -3.28 23.68 0.88
CA SER A 227 -4.67 24.15 0.90
C SER A 227 -5.24 24.42 -0.49
N CYS A 228 -4.42 24.52 -1.56
CA CYS A 228 -4.91 24.81 -2.91
C CYS A 228 -5.93 23.78 -3.41
N GLY A 229 -5.65 22.49 -3.25
CA GLY A 229 -6.55 21.41 -3.71
C GLY A 229 -7.89 21.42 -2.96
N PRO A 230 -7.89 21.34 -1.61
CA PRO A 230 -9.11 21.42 -0.80
C PRO A 230 -9.92 22.69 -1.08
N LEU A 231 -9.29 23.87 -1.11
CA LEU A 231 -9.99 25.14 -1.37
C LEU A 231 -10.58 25.18 -2.78
N ALA A 232 -9.86 24.71 -3.81
CA ALA A 232 -10.38 24.68 -5.17
C ALA A 232 -11.66 23.85 -5.28
N ARG A 233 -11.77 22.72 -4.57
CA ARG A 233 -12.98 21.88 -4.57
C ARG A 233 -14.17 22.52 -3.85
N LEU A 234 -13.92 23.42 -2.89
CA LEU A 234 -14.95 24.06 -2.08
C LEU A 234 -15.48 25.36 -2.70
N LEU A 235 -14.69 25.98 -3.57
CA LEU A 235 -15.04 27.20 -4.29
C LEU A 235 -15.79 26.91 -5.58
N THR A 236 -16.50 27.92 -6.09
CA THR A 236 -16.98 27.87 -7.48
C THR A 236 -15.81 27.88 -8.46
N ARG A 237 -16.08 27.49 -9.72
CA ARG A 237 -15.09 27.52 -10.81
C ARG A 237 -14.46 28.91 -10.97
N ASP A 238 -15.27 29.96 -10.94
CA ASP A 238 -14.81 31.34 -11.15
C ASP A 238 -13.98 31.84 -9.97
N GLU A 239 -14.36 31.51 -8.74
CA GLU A 239 -13.59 31.84 -7.53
C GLU A 239 -12.25 31.08 -7.50
N SER A 240 -12.26 29.79 -7.86
CA SER A 240 -11.03 28.99 -7.97
C SER A 240 -10.07 29.57 -9.01
N ALA A 241 -10.60 29.99 -10.15
CA ALA A 241 -9.84 30.65 -11.21
C ALA A 241 -9.29 32.01 -10.76
N ALA A 242 -10.06 32.79 -10.00
CA ALA A 242 -9.64 34.11 -9.53
C ALA A 242 -8.62 34.04 -8.38
N HIS A 243 -8.72 33.06 -7.48
CA HIS A 243 -8.00 33.08 -6.21
C HIS A 243 -6.97 31.97 -6.04
N VAL A 244 -7.23 30.75 -6.51
CA VAL A 244 -6.34 29.59 -6.30
C VAL A 244 -5.39 29.40 -7.47
N LEU A 245 -5.89 29.53 -8.71
CA LEU A 245 -5.10 29.34 -9.92
C LEU A 245 -3.84 30.24 -9.98
N PRO A 246 -3.89 31.56 -9.68
CA PRO A 246 -2.70 32.41 -9.74
C PRO A 246 -1.61 31.97 -8.74
N VAL A 247 -2.02 31.46 -7.58
CA VAL A 247 -1.09 30.93 -6.56
C VAL A 247 -0.39 29.69 -7.08
N VAL A 248 -1.13 28.75 -7.67
CA VAL A 248 -0.56 27.53 -8.25
C VAL A 248 0.39 27.84 -9.41
N GLN A 249 0.02 28.76 -10.31
CA GLN A 249 0.88 29.19 -11.42
C GLN A 249 2.18 29.83 -10.92
N LYS A 250 2.10 30.68 -9.89
CA LYS A 250 3.27 31.30 -9.24
C LYS A 250 4.15 30.23 -8.58
N PHE A 251 3.56 29.32 -7.82
CA PHE A 251 4.29 28.31 -7.05
C PHE A 251 4.88 27.18 -7.89
N ALA A 252 4.33 26.90 -9.07
CA ALA A 252 4.99 26.04 -10.06
C ALA A 252 6.36 26.59 -10.52
N ALA A 253 6.64 27.87 -10.28
CA ALA A 253 7.88 28.57 -10.58
C ALA A 253 8.75 28.86 -9.36
N ASP A 254 8.37 28.37 -8.17
CA ASP A 254 9.01 28.79 -6.93
C ASP A 254 10.48 28.36 -6.87
N LYS A 255 11.32 29.12 -6.15
CA LYS A 255 12.74 28.78 -5.96
C LYS A 255 12.89 27.48 -5.18
N SER A 256 12.01 27.23 -4.21
CA SER A 256 12.01 26.02 -3.39
C SER A 256 11.38 24.85 -4.14
N TRP A 257 12.16 23.78 -4.34
CA TRP A 257 11.65 22.58 -5.00
C TRP A 257 10.53 21.90 -4.21
N ARG A 258 10.52 22.03 -2.87
CA ARG A 258 9.45 21.48 -2.02
C ARG A 258 8.10 22.14 -2.33
N VAL A 259 8.10 23.44 -2.63
CA VAL A 259 6.90 24.17 -3.05
C VAL A 259 6.41 23.65 -4.40
N ARG A 260 7.32 23.51 -5.37
CA ARG A 260 7.01 22.96 -6.71
C ARG A 260 6.51 21.52 -6.63
N TYR A 261 7.11 20.70 -5.77
CA TYR A 261 6.67 19.34 -5.46
C TYR A 261 5.24 19.32 -4.94
N ASN A 262 4.92 20.16 -3.94
CA ASN A 262 3.56 20.26 -3.41
C ASN A 262 2.56 20.75 -4.47
N VAL A 263 2.96 21.65 -5.37
CA VAL A 263 2.11 22.03 -6.51
C VAL A 263 1.78 20.82 -7.40
N ALA A 264 2.77 19.99 -7.73
CA ALA A 264 2.51 18.74 -8.45
C ALA A 264 1.55 17.80 -7.66
N GLN A 265 1.54 17.90 -6.33
CA GLN A 265 0.59 17.15 -5.51
C GLN A 265 -0.87 17.60 -5.68
N GLN A 266 -1.10 18.92 -5.76
CA GLN A 266 -2.44 19.51 -5.77
C GLN A 266 -3.06 19.68 -7.18
N LEU A 267 -2.25 19.56 -8.24
CA LEU A 267 -2.64 19.96 -9.59
C LEU A 267 -3.90 19.26 -10.11
N CYS A 268 -4.08 17.96 -9.84
CA CYS A 268 -5.25 17.20 -10.29
C CYS A 268 -6.57 17.70 -9.65
N GLN A 269 -6.57 18.02 -8.35
CA GLN A 269 -7.76 18.58 -7.69
C GLN A 269 -8.12 19.95 -8.26
N LEU A 270 -7.12 20.74 -8.65
CA LEU A 270 -7.36 22.02 -9.32
C LEU A 270 -7.94 21.82 -10.73
N CYS A 271 -7.47 20.82 -11.49
CA CYS A 271 -8.06 20.49 -12.79
C CYS A 271 -9.55 20.15 -12.68
N GLU A 272 -9.93 19.36 -11.67
CA GLU A 272 -11.33 19.02 -11.40
C GLU A 272 -12.18 20.27 -11.11
N ALA A 273 -11.68 21.17 -10.27
CA ALA A 273 -12.38 22.40 -9.88
C ALA A 273 -12.53 23.41 -11.04
N LEU A 274 -11.50 23.57 -11.87
CA LEU A 274 -11.50 24.53 -12.99
C LEU A 274 -12.27 24.01 -14.21
N GLY A 275 -12.48 22.69 -14.29
CA GLY A 275 -13.01 22.03 -15.47
C GLY A 275 -11.99 21.95 -16.63
N PRO A 276 -12.25 21.08 -17.61
CA PRO A 276 -11.24 20.66 -18.59
C PRO A 276 -10.76 21.79 -19.49
N ASP A 277 -11.62 22.73 -19.88
CA ASP A 277 -11.24 23.77 -20.84
C ASP A 277 -10.33 24.84 -20.25
N LEU A 278 -10.63 25.31 -19.04
CA LEU A 278 -9.82 26.33 -18.37
C LEU A 278 -8.52 25.71 -17.83
N ALA A 279 -8.58 24.50 -17.28
CA ALA A 279 -7.39 23.79 -16.86
C ALA A 279 -6.44 23.51 -18.04
N ARG A 280 -6.97 23.24 -19.25
CA ARG A 280 -6.16 23.05 -20.46
C ARG A 280 -5.41 24.31 -20.85
N SER A 281 -6.05 25.48 -20.86
CA SER A 281 -5.39 26.74 -21.24
C SER A 281 -4.40 27.22 -20.18
N GLU A 282 -4.72 27.04 -18.90
CA GLU A 282 -4.00 27.69 -17.80
C GLU A 282 -2.97 26.80 -17.09
N LEU A 283 -3.18 25.47 -17.05
CA LEU A 283 -2.34 24.55 -16.25
C LEU A 283 -1.34 23.72 -17.06
N ILE A 284 -1.54 23.52 -18.36
CA ILE A 284 -0.57 22.80 -19.20
C ILE A 284 0.84 23.42 -19.12
N PRO A 285 1.03 24.74 -19.24
CA PRO A 285 2.37 25.34 -19.16
C PRO A 285 3.05 25.11 -17.80
N ALA A 286 2.27 25.16 -16.71
CA ALA A 286 2.76 24.86 -15.37
C ALA A 286 3.14 23.38 -15.23
N PHE A 287 2.31 22.47 -15.74
CA PHE A 287 2.59 21.04 -15.68
C PHE A 287 3.84 20.64 -16.49
N VAL A 288 3.98 21.16 -17.72
CA VAL A 288 5.17 20.95 -18.55
C VAL A 288 6.45 21.42 -17.85
N ARG A 289 6.38 22.53 -17.10
CA ARG A 289 7.51 23.00 -16.30
C ARG A 289 7.88 22.02 -15.20
N LEU A 290 6.90 21.47 -14.48
CA LEU A 290 7.13 20.48 -13.41
C LEU A 290 7.67 19.16 -13.96
N LEU A 291 7.24 18.73 -15.15
CA LEU A 291 7.79 17.55 -15.83
C LEU A 291 9.26 17.75 -16.24
N ARG A 292 9.72 18.99 -16.43
CA ARG A 292 11.10 19.34 -16.78
C ARG A 292 11.85 20.04 -15.64
N ASP A 293 11.42 19.80 -14.40
CA ASP A 293 12.02 20.42 -13.22
C ASP A 293 13.50 20.01 -13.07
N SER A 294 14.31 20.86 -12.43
CA SER A 294 15.71 20.52 -12.13
C SER A 294 15.81 19.37 -11.12
N GLU A 295 14.86 19.28 -10.17
CA GLU A 295 14.87 18.27 -9.12
C GLU A 295 14.11 17.01 -9.52
N ALA A 296 14.71 15.86 -9.26
CA ALA A 296 14.15 14.57 -9.65
C ALA A 296 12.85 14.26 -8.91
N GLU A 297 12.72 14.66 -7.64
CA GLU A 297 11.52 14.46 -6.82
C GLU A 297 10.30 15.17 -7.42
N VAL A 298 10.49 16.38 -7.97
CA VAL A 298 9.42 17.14 -8.62
C VAL A 298 9.04 16.47 -9.94
N ARG A 299 10.04 16.08 -10.76
CA ARG A 299 9.79 15.36 -12.03
C ARG A 299 9.10 14.03 -11.81
N GLY A 300 9.49 13.27 -10.79
CA GLY A 300 8.87 11.99 -10.42
C GLY A 300 7.41 12.18 -9.99
N ALA A 301 7.14 13.17 -9.13
CA ALA A 301 5.77 13.49 -8.70
C ALA A 301 4.87 13.90 -9.87
N ALA A 302 5.36 14.74 -10.78
CA ALA A 302 4.63 15.16 -11.96
C ALA A 302 4.45 14.00 -12.97
N GLY A 303 5.52 13.24 -13.23
CA GLY A 303 5.54 12.11 -14.16
C GLY A 303 4.59 11.00 -13.75
N GLY A 304 4.50 10.70 -12.45
CA GLY A 304 3.52 9.75 -11.88
C GLY A 304 2.06 10.20 -12.00
N LYS A 305 1.79 11.44 -12.41
CA LYS A 305 0.43 11.99 -12.58
C LYS A 305 0.07 12.34 -14.02
N VAL A 306 0.95 12.07 -14.98
CA VAL A 306 0.72 12.47 -16.39
C VAL A 306 -0.58 11.91 -16.95
N ALA A 307 -0.90 10.65 -16.68
CA ALA A 307 -2.13 10.02 -17.15
C ALA A 307 -3.38 10.63 -16.50
N GLN A 308 -3.37 10.77 -15.17
CA GLN A 308 -4.48 11.40 -14.43
C GLN A 308 -4.72 12.83 -14.90
N PHE A 309 -3.66 13.63 -15.06
CA PHE A 309 -3.75 15.00 -15.53
C PHE A 309 -4.38 15.08 -16.94
N CYS A 310 -3.90 14.29 -17.90
CA CYS A 310 -4.47 14.25 -19.24
C CYS A 310 -5.94 13.77 -19.26
N SER A 311 -6.29 12.81 -18.41
CA SER A 311 -7.66 12.31 -18.27
C SER A 311 -8.62 13.42 -17.80
N LEU A 312 -8.23 14.19 -16.78
CA LEU A 312 -9.01 15.30 -16.23
C LEU A 312 -9.22 16.46 -17.22
N LEU A 313 -8.35 16.59 -18.23
CA LEU A 313 -8.48 17.56 -19.31
C LEU A 313 -9.38 17.08 -20.47
N GLY A 314 -10.15 16.02 -20.22
CA GLY A 314 -11.16 15.48 -21.14
C GLY A 314 -10.61 14.44 -22.13
N ALA A 315 -9.50 13.76 -21.79
CA ALA A 315 -8.86 12.77 -22.66
C ALA A 315 -8.59 13.28 -24.09
N ASN A 316 -8.26 14.57 -24.21
CA ASN A 316 -8.07 15.22 -25.49
C ASN A 316 -6.66 14.93 -26.03
N GLU A 317 -6.59 14.44 -27.27
CA GLU A 317 -5.34 14.17 -27.99
C GLU A 317 -4.37 15.36 -27.95
N SER A 318 -4.87 16.60 -28.12
CA SER A 318 -4.02 17.80 -28.08
C SER A 318 -3.31 18.01 -26.73
N CYS A 319 -3.94 17.60 -25.62
CA CYS A 319 -3.32 17.67 -24.31
C CYS A 319 -2.20 16.65 -24.17
N VAL A 320 -2.43 15.41 -24.61
CA VAL A 320 -1.40 14.37 -24.58
C VAL A 320 -0.24 14.75 -25.49
N VAL A 321 -0.51 15.26 -26.69
CA VAL A 321 0.51 15.75 -27.63
C VAL A 321 1.36 16.87 -27.02
N ALA A 322 0.79 17.75 -26.20
CA ALA A 322 1.55 18.81 -25.52
C ALA A 322 2.54 18.28 -24.48
N VAL A 323 2.20 17.19 -23.77
CA VAL A 323 3.06 16.59 -22.73
C VAL A 323 3.96 15.46 -23.26
N LEU A 324 3.67 14.92 -24.45
CA LEU A 324 4.36 13.78 -25.04
C LEU A 324 5.88 13.96 -25.21
N PRO A 325 6.41 15.15 -25.59
CA PRO A 325 7.85 15.37 -25.58
C PRO A 325 8.47 15.18 -24.20
N CYS A 326 7.78 15.65 -23.15
CA CYS A 326 8.23 15.49 -21.76
C CYS A 326 8.18 14.02 -21.35
N VAL A 327 7.14 13.27 -21.73
CA VAL A 327 7.05 11.81 -21.49
C VAL A 327 8.25 11.07 -22.09
N LYS A 328 8.65 11.43 -23.32
CA LYS A 328 9.83 10.83 -23.98
C LYS A 328 11.13 11.17 -23.25
N GLU A 329 11.28 12.43 -22.79
CA GLU A 329 12.44 12.85 -21.99
C GLU A 329 12.50 12.14 -20.65
N LEU A 330 11.37 12.05 -19.93
CA LEU A 330 11.26 11.39 -18.63
C LEU A 330 11.54 9.88 -18.69
N ALA A 331 11.27 9.24 -19.83
CA ALA A 331 11.60 7.84 -20.03
C ALA A 331 13.11 7.58 -20.16
N ALA A 332 13.88 8.61 -20.50
CA ALA A 332 15.34 8.59 -20.57
C ALA A 332 15.98 9.39 -19.42
N ASP A 333 15.22 9.69 -18.35
CA ASP A 333 15.71 10.48 -17.22
C ASP A 333 16.91 9.80 -16.55
N SER A 334 17.88 10.58 -16.08
CA SER A 334 19.04 10.03 -15.37
C SER A 334 18.65 9.37 -14.04
N ASN A 335 17.55 9.79 -13.43
CA ASN A 335 17.08 9.29 -12.15
C ASN A 335 16.08 8.13 -12.30
N GLN A 336 16.42 6.97 -11.72
CA GLN A 336 15.58 5.76 -11.78
C GLN A 336 14.19 5.93 -11.16
N PHE A 337 14.03 6.78 -10.13
CA PHE A 337 12.74 7.02 -9.49
C PHE A 337 11.78 7.75 -10.42
N VAL A 338 12.30 8.66 -11.25
CA VAL A 338 11.52 9.39 -12.25
C VAL A 338 11.02 8.42 -13.33
N ARG A 339 11.92 7.59 -13.87
CA ARG A 339 11.57 6.56 -14.86
C ARG A 339 10.56 5.55 -14.31
N ALA A 340 10.73 5.13 -13.06
CA ALA A 340 9.82 4.20 -12.40
C ALA A 340 8.43 4.82 -12.17
N SER A 341 8.39 6.10 -11.77
CA SER A 341 7.13 6.85 -11.61
C SER A 341 6.37 6.94 -12.92
N LEU A 342 7.06 7.31 -14.02
CA LEU A 342 6.45 7.34 -15.35
C LEU A 342 5.98 5.95 -15.80
N ALA A 343 6.82 4.92 -15.64
CA ALA A 343 6.51 3.54 -16.04
C ALA A 343 5.22 3.01 -15.40
N SER A 344 4.89 3.45 -14.18
CA SER A 344 3.68 3.03 -13.48
C SER A 344 2.38 3.52 -14.11
N VAL A 345 2.42 4.57 -14.95
CA VAL A 345 1.22 5.21 -15.51
C VAL A 345 1.27 5.44 -17.04
N VAL A 346 2.42 5.28 -17.70
CA VAL A 346 2.60 5.69 -19.11
C VAL A 346 1.59 5.05 -20.07
N MET A 347 1.21 3.79 -19.84
CA MET A 347 0.26 3.08 -20.72
C MET A 347 -1.20 3.47 -20.51
N GLU A 348 -1.51 4.18 -19.43
CA GLU A 348 -2.84 4.73 -19.19
C GLU A 348 -3.14 5.91 -20.14
N LEU A 349 -2.13 6.43 -20.85
CA LEU A 349 -2.28 7.40 -21.93
C LEU A 349 -2.80 6.79 -23.24
N ALA A 350 -2.64 5.47 -23.45
CA ALA A 350 -2.95 4.83 -24.72
C ALA A 350 -4.44 4.95 -25.14
N PRO A 351 -5.43 4.76 -24.22
CA PRO A 351 -6.84 4.97 -24.57
C PRO A 351 -7.17 6.39 -25.03
N MET A 352 -6.40 7.40 -24.60
CA MET A 352 -6.62 8.81 -24.95
C MET A 352 -6.02 9.20 -26.31
N LEU A 353 -4.93 8.54 -26.73
CA LEU A 353 -4.30 8.77 -28.03
C LEU A 353 -4.92 7.95 -29.16
N GLY A 354 -5.59 6.85 -28.82
CA GLY A 354 -6.02 5.87 -29.80
C GLY A 354 -4.86 5.04 -30.37
N LYS A 355 -5.21 4.07 -31.21
CA LYS A 355 -4.28 2.99 -31.64
C LYS A 355 -3.07 3.50 -32.41
N ALA A 356 -3.28 4.36 -33.42
CA ALA A 356 -2.20 4.82 -34.31
C ALA A 356 -1.13 5.62 -33.55
N ALA A 357 -1.53 6.67 -32.83
CA ALA A 357 -0.61 7.49 -32.05
C ALA A 357 0.03 6.74 -30.87
N THR A 358 -0.66 5.77 -30.27
CA THR A 358 -0.04 4.88 -29.27
C THR A 358 1.12 4.09 -29.87
N ILE A 359 0.93 3.48 -31.04
CA ILE A 359 1.98 2.72 -31.74
C ILE A 359 3.14 3.63 -32.14
N GLU A 360 2.84 4.83 -32.65
CA GLU A 360 3.86 5.75 -33.13
C GLU A 360 4.70 6.36 -31.99
N HIS A 361 4.06 6.68 -30.86
CA HIS A 361 4.70 7.52 -29.85
C HIS A 361 4.90 6.86 -28.49
N LEU A 362 3.95 6.06 -27.99
CA LEU A 362 4.04 5.43 -26.68
C LEU A 362 4.74 4.08 -26.72
N LEU A 363 4.59 3.29 -27.80
CA LEU A 363 5.25 2.01 -27.92
C LEU A 363 6.80 2.13 -27.85
N PRO A 364 7.46 3.11 -28.50
CA PRO A 364 8.90 3.31 -28.32
C PRO A 364 9.29 3.62 -26.87
N VAL A 365 8.48 4.44 -26.18
CA VAL A 365 8.69 4.78 -24.76
C VAL A 365 8.53 3.54 -23.88
N PHE A 366 7.50 2.74 -24.14
CA PHE A 366 7.23 1.50 -23.44
C PHE A 366 8.37 0.49 -23.60
N LEU A 367 8.86 0.29 -24.82
CA LEU A 367 9.97 -0.61 -25.10
C LEU A 367 11.29 -0.15 -24.48
N ALA A 368 11.54 1.17 -24.42
CA ALA A 368 12.71 1.72 -23.75
C ALA A 368 12.67 1.42 -22.24
N LEU A 369 11.54 1.67 -21.58
CA LEU A 369 11.35 1.39 -20.14
C LEU A 369 11.29 -0.12 -19.84
N LEU A 370 10.83 -0.94 -20.78
CA LEU A 370 10.84 -2.40 -20.65
C LEU A 370 12.27 -2.95 -20.58
N LYS A 371 13.22 -2.27 -21.23
CA LYS A 371 14.65 -2.60 -21.27
C LYS A 371 15.50 -1.74 -20.34
N ASP A 372 14.88 -1.08 -19.36
CA ASP A 372 15.57 -0.22 -18.41
C ASP A 372 16.59 -1.01 -17.57
N ASP A 373 17.69 -0.39 -17.15
CA ASP A 373 18.67 -1.03 -16.28
C ASP A 373 18.12 -1.33 -14.87
N PHE A 374 17.14 -0.57 -14.39
CA PHE A 374 16.60 -0.69 -13.05
C PHE A 374 15.38 -1.64 -12.97
N PRO A 375 15.40 -2.67 -12.10
CA PRO A 375 14.33 -3.68 -12.05
C PRO A 375 12.94 -3.11 -11.79
N ASP A 376 12.79 -2.10 -10.92
CA ASP A 376 11.46 -1.58 -10.58
C ASP A 376 10.80 -0.87 -11.76
N VAL A 377 11.58 -0.24 -12.65
CA VAL A 377 11.07 0.34 -13.90
C VAL A 377 10.49 -0.78 -14.78
N ARG A 378 11.28 -1.84 -14.99
CA ARG A 378 10.86 -3.01 -15.78
C ARG A 378 9.62 -3.68 -15.19
N LEU A 379 9.57 -3.87 -13.87
CA LEU A 379 8.42 -4.45 -13.17
C LEU A 379 7.16 -3.62 -13.35
N ASN A 380 7.25 -2.30 -13.23
CA ASN A 380 6.12 -1.39 -13.46
C ASN A 380 5.58 -1.53 -14.90
N ILE A 381 6.47 -1.61 -15.90
CA ILE A 381 6.06 -1.82 -17.30
C ILE A 381 5.44 -3.20 -17.52
N ILE A 382 6.02 -4.26 -16.95
CA ILE A 382 5.50 -5.64 -17.07
C ILE A 382 4.06 -5.72 -16.56
N SER A 383 3.74 -5.03 -15.46
CA SER A 383 2.38 -4.98 -14.91
C SER A 383 1.34 -4.37 -15.86
N LYS A 384 1.78 -3.64 -16.89
CA LYS A 384 0.93 -2.96 -17.88
C LYS A 384 0.94 -3.63 -19.26
N LEU A 385 1.62 -4.77 -19.44
CA LEU A 385 1.72 -5.44 -20.75
C LEU A 385 0.36 -5.82 -21.35
N ASP A 386 -0.61 -6.24 -20.53
CA ASP A 386 -1.98 -6.53 -20.99
C ASP A 386 -2.66 -5.32 -21.64
N GLN A 387 -2.45 -4.12 -21.09
CA GLN A 387 -3.04 -2.89 -21.62
C GLN A 387 -2.47 -2.56 -23.01
N VAL A 388 -1.14 -2.70 -23.18
CA VAL A 388 -0.46 -2.42 -24.46
C VAL A 388 -0.94 -3.38 -25.53
N ASN A 389 -1.04 -4.65 -25.16
CA ASN A 389 -1.40 -5.72 -26.05
C ASN A 389 -2.82 -5.55 -26.65
N LYS A 390 -3.77 -5.10 -25.82
CA LYS A 390 -5.12 -4.73 -26.29
C LYS A 390 -5.11 -3.64 -27.36
N VAL A 391 -4.11 -2.76 -27.37
CA VAL A 391 -4.02 -1.64 -28.32
C VAL A 391 -3.30 -2.03 -29.60
N ILE A 392 -2.14 -2.68 -29.50
CA ILE A 392 -1.29 -2.98 -30.68
C ILE A 392 -1.80 -4.18 -31.48
N GLY A 393 -2.41 -5.16 -30.80
CA GLY A 393 -2.82 -6.44 -31.39
C GLY A 393 -1.69 -7.46 -31.54
N ILE A 394 -2.06 -8.70 -31.88
CA ILE A 394 -1.17 -9.88 -31.84
C ILE A 394 0.03 -9.75 -32.78
N GLU A 395 -0.14 -9.19 -33.98
CA GLU A 395 0.91 -9.09 -34.99
C GLU A 395 2.10 -8.22 -34.53
N LEU A 396 1.81 -7.02 -34.01
CA LEU A 396 2.84 -6.12 -33.49
C LEU A 396 3.40 -6.59 -32.14
N LEU A 397 2.61 -7.31 -31.35
CA LEU A 397 3.10 -7.96 -30.14
C LEU A 397 4.21 -8.98 -30.48
N ALA A 398 3.98 -9.84 -31.47
CA ALA A 398 4.96 -10.84 -31.90
C ALA A 398 6.24 -10.21 -32.46
N GLN A 399 6.14 -9.10 -33.18
CA GLN A 399 7.31 -8.45 -33.79
C GLN A 399 8.12 -7.58 -32.82
N SER A 400 7.44 -6.84 -31.93
CA SER A 400 8.07 -5.78 -31.14
C SER A 400 8.26 -6.13 -29.67
N LEU A 401 7.29 -6.84 -29.05
CA LEU A 401 7.33 -7.14 -27.62
C LEU A 401 7.99 -8.48 -27.32
N LEU A 402 7.80 -9.49 -28.19
CA LEU A 402 8.32 -10.83 -27.95
C LEU A 402 9.85 -10.86 -27.72
N PRO A 403 10.69 -10.16 -28.52
CA PRO A 403 12.13 -10.15 -28.27
C PRO A 403 12.49 -9.56 -26.89
N ALA A 404 11.74 -8.55 -26.43
CA ALA A 404 11.95 -7.96 -25.12
C ALA A 404 11.48 -8.88 -23.99
N ILE A 405 10.37 -9.62 -24.19
CA ILE A 405 9.87 -10.62 -23.23
C ILE A 405 10.88 -11.77 -23.09
N GLU A 406 11.46 -12.24 -24.19
CA GLU A 406 12.51 -13.27 -24.19
C GLU A 406 13.74 -12.80 -23.40
N GLU A 407 14.16 -11.54 -23.57
CA GLU A 407 15.25 -10.95 -22.79
C GLU A 407 14.93 -10.88 -21.29
N LEU A 408 13.72 -10.44 -20.93
CA LEU A 408 13.26 -10.36 -19.53
C LEU A 408 13.05 -11.73 -18.88
N ALA A 409 12.75 -12.76 -19.67
CA ALA A 409 12.66 -14.12 -19.20
C ALA A 409 14.00 -14.65 -18.66
N GLU A 410 15.11 -14.04 -19.07
CA GLU A 410 16.48 -14.35 -18.64
C GLU A 410 17.09 -13.25 -17.75
N ASP A 411 16.27 -12.31 -17.26
CA ASP A 411 16.74 -11.17 -16.47
C ASP A 411 17.54 -11.61 -15.25
N LYS A 412 18.61 -10.87 -14.92
CA LYS A 412 19.45 -11.15 -13.75
C LYS A 412 18.66 -11.08 -12.45
N HIS A 413 17.70 -10.15 -12.37
CA HIS A 413 16.84 -9.97 -11.21
C HIS A 413 15.66 -10.95 -11.23
N TRP A 414 15.63 -11.88 -10.28
CA TRP A 414 14.64 -12.95 -10.28
C TRP A 414 13.20 -12.45 -10.19
N ARG A 415 12.91 -11.30 -9.53
CA ARG A 415 11.55 -10.76 -9.51
C ARG A 415 11.04 -10.37 -10.89
N VAL A 416 11.92 -9.93 -11.78
CA VAL A 416 11.56 -9.65 -13.18
C VAL A 416 11.20 -10.95 -13.90
N ARG A 417 12.04 -11.99 -13.75
CA ARG A 417 11.73 -13.33 -14.30
C ARG A 417 10.40 -13.87 -13.77
N LEU A 418 10.13 -13.71 -12.48
CA LEU A 418 8.87 -14.11 -11.85
C LEU A 418 7.67 -13.37 -12.47
N ALA A 419 7.76 -12.05 -12.63
CA ALA A 419 6.71 -11.25 -13.24
C ALA A 419 6.41 -11.68 -14.69
N ILE A 420 7.45 -12.05 -15.45
CA ILE A 420 7.27 -12.63 -16.79
C ILE A 420 6.57 -13.99 -16.71
N ILE A 421 6.96 -14.87 -15.80
CA ILE A 421 6.32 -16.19 -15.62
C ILE A 421 4.81 -16.04 -15.37
N ASP A 422 4.40 -15.09 -14.54
CA ASP A 422 2.99 -14.85 -14.26
C ASP A 422 2.21 -14.29 -15.46
N TYR A 423 2.90 -13.61 -16.38
CA TYR A 423 2.32 -13.06 -17.60
C TYR A 423 2.19 -14.09 -18.75
N ILE A 424 3.00 -15.16 -18.74
CA ILE A 424 3.04 -16.18 -19.80
C ILE A 424 1.68 -16.81 -20.15
N PRO A 425 0.80 -17.19 -19.20
CA PRO A 425 -0.49 -17.79 -19.54
C PRO A 425 -1.36 -16.89 -20.42
N LEU A 426 -1.32 -15.58 -20.18
CA LEU A 426 -2.08 -14.61 -20.98
C LEU A 426 -1.54 -14.53 -22.41
N LEU A 427 -0.20 -14.50 -22.58
CA LEU A 427 0.44 -14.55 -23.89
C LEU A 427 0.14 -15.85 -24.63
N ALA A 428 0.12 -16.98 -23.92
CA ALA A 428 -0.15 -18.29 -24.48
C ALA A 428 -1.52 -18.34 -25.16
N GLY A 429 -2.57 -17.87 -24.49
CA GLY A 429 -3.93 -17.82 -25.05
C GLY A 429 -4.07 -16.91 -26.27
N GLN A 430 -3.23 -15.89 -26.40
CA GLN A 430 -3.31 -14.91 -27.49
C GLN A 430 -2.47 -15.27 -28.72
N LEU A 431 -1.29 -15.86 -28.50
CA LEU A 431 -0.39 -16.28 -29.57
C LEU A 431 -0.85 -17.60 -30.22
N GLY A 432 -1.61 -18.41 -29.47
CA GLY A 432 -1.98 -19.76 -29.86
C GLY A 432 -0.83 -20.76 -29.64
N SER A 433 -1.21 -22.04 -29.58
CA SER A 433 -0.32 -23.14 -29.15
C SER A 433 0.93 -23.31 -30.02
N ASN A 434 0.79 -23.25 -31.35
CA ASN A 434 1.91 -23.49 -32.27
C ASN A 434 2.99 -22.41 -32.15
N PHE A 435 2.59 -21.14 -32.18
CA PHE A 435 3.53 -20.03 -32.09
C PHE A 435 4.17 -19.96 -30.69
N PHE A 436 3.36 -20.18 -29.64
CA PHE A 436 3.86 -20.25 -28.28
C PHE A 436 4.92 -21.35 -28.12
N GLN A 437 4.64 -22.55 -28.63
CA GLN A 437 5.54 -23.69 -28.51
C GLN A 437 6.88 -23.45 -29.21
N GLU A 438 6.87 -22.78 -30.37
CA GLU A 438 8.11 -22.47 -31.11
C GLU A 438 8.97 -21.44 -30.38
N LYS A 439 8.35 -20.41 -29.78
CA LYS A 439 9.08 -19.25 -29.23
C LYS A 439 9.30 -19.32 -27.71
N LEU A 440 8.23 -19.49 -26.94
CA LEU A 440 8.26 -19.37 -25.46
C LEU A 440 8.26 -20.71 -24.73
N GLY A 441 7.85 -21.80 -25.40
CA GLY A 441 7.84 -23.16 -24.84
C GLY A 441 9.19 -23.58 -24.24
N PRO A 442 10.32 -23.47 -24.97
CA PRO A 442 11.64 -23.82 -24.45
C PRO A 442 12.02 -23.03 -23.20
N GLN A 443 11.65 -21.75 -23.14
CA GLN A 443 11.94 -20.89 -22.00
C GLN A 443 11.15 -21.29 -20.76
N CYS A 444 9.89 -21.70 -20.91
CA CYS A 444 9.07 -22.20 -19.82
C CYS A 444 9.70 -23.42 -19.14
N LEU A 445 10.31 -24.31 -19.93
CA LEU A 445 11.00 -25.49 -19.45
C LEU A 445 12.34 -25.13 -18.79
N LYS A 446 13.05 -24.12 -19.31
CA LYS A 446 14.32 -23.63 -18.73
C LYS A 446 14.14 -23.15 -17.29
N TRP A 447 13.04 -22.48 -16.95
CA TRP A 447 12.77 -22.00 -15.59
C TRP A 447 12.60 -23.11 -14.55
N LEU A 448 12.27 -24.34 -14.95
CA LEU A 448 12.25 -25.49 -14.03
C LEU A 448 13.63 -25.80 -13.45
N SER A 449 14.69 -25.34 -14.11
CA SER A 449 16.08 -25.47 -13.67
C SER A 449 16.68 -24.14 -13.17
N ASP A 450 15.86 -23.13 -12.87
CA ASP A 450 16.34 -21.85 -12.35
C ASP A 450 17.05 -22.03 -11.00
N GLN A 451 18.03 -21.17 -10.71
CA GLN A 451 18.77 -21.21 -9.45
C GLN A 451 17.89 -20.85 -8.25
N VAL A 452 16.89 -19.97 -8.45
CA VAL A 452 15.98 -19.48 -7.42
C VAL A 452 14.78 -20.42 -7.28
N TYR A 453 14.53 -20.89 -6.05
CA TYR A 453 13.39 -21.80 -5.77
C TYR A 453 12.04 -21.21 -6.19
N SER A 454 11.77 -19.95 -5.85
CA SER A 454 10.51 -19.28 -6.17
C SER A 454 10.23 -19.23 -7.68
N ILE A 455 11.28 -19.17 -8.51
CA ILE A 455 11.14 -19.24 -9.97
C ILE A 455 10.76 -20.65 -10.40
N ARG A 456 11.41 -21.68 -9.86
CA ARG A 456 11.07 -23.07 -10.18
C ARG A 456 9.63 -23.38 -9.77
N GLU A 457 9.21 -22.96 -8.58
CA GLU A 457 7.85 -23.13 -8.08
C GLU A 457 6.82 -22.44 -8.99
N ALA A 458 7.05 -21.16 -9.31
CA ALA A 458 6.18 -20.42 -10.24
C ALA A 458 6.13 -21.07 -11.63
N ALA A 459 7.27 -21.55 -12.15
CA ALA A 459 7.34 -22.26 -13.42
C ALA A 459 6.51 -23.56 -13.41
N THR A 460 6.56 -24.36 -12.34
CA THR A 460 5.72 -25.57 -12.23
C THR A 460 4.22 -25.26 -12.19
N SER A 461 3.84 -24.19 -11.49
CA SER A 461 2.45 -23.70 -11.48
C SER A 461 2.03 -23.20 -12.86
N ASN A 462 2.92 -22.50 -13.55
CA ASN A 462 2.72 -22.00 -14.91
C ASN A 462 2.48 -23.13 -15.92
N LEU A 463 3.20 -24.25 -15.83
CA LEU A 463 2.95 -25.42 -16.69
C LEU A 463 1.52 -25.93 -16.58
N ALA A 464 0.95 -25.96 -15.37
CA ALA A 464 -0.43 -26.37 -15.18
C ALA A 464 -1.42 -25.38 -15.81
N LYS A 465 -1.13 -24.08 -15.76
CA LYS A 465 -1.95 -23.05 -16.44
C LYS A 465 -1.90 -23.24 -17.97
N LEU A 466 -0.71 -23.47 -18.53
CA LEU A 466 -0.52 -23.74 -19.96
C LEU A 466 -1.22 -25.02 -20.42
N ALA A 467 -1.15 -26.09 -19.61
CA ALA A 467 -1.85 -27.34 -19.90
C ALA A 467 -3.37 -27.18 -19.91
N ARG A 468 -3.94 -26.32 -19.05
CA ARG A 468 -5.37 -25.99 -19.09
C ARG A 468 -5.74 -25.19 -20.34
N GLU A 469 -4.87 -24.27 -20.76
CA GLU A 469 -5.11 -23.41 -21.93
C GLU A 469 -5.06 -24.19 -23.25
N PHE A 470 -4.03 -25.03 -23.44
CA PHE A 470 -3.81 -25.77 -24.69
C PHE A 470 -4.37 -27.20 -24.69
N GLY A 471 -4.83 -27.68 -23.52
CA GLY A 471 -5.47 -28.97 -23.36
C GLY A 471 -4.51 -30.14 -23.05
N PRO A 472 -5.09 -31.29 -22.66
CA PRO A 472 -4.34 -32.43 -22.13
C PRO A 472 -3.45 -33.13 -23.18
N ASP A 473 -3.88 -33.18 -24.45
CA ASP A 473 -3.07 -33.77 -25.53
C ASP A 473 -1.81 -32.95 -25.80
N TRP A 474 -1.93 -31.62 -25.82
CA TRP A 474 -0.78 -30.74 -25.98
C TRP A 474 0.21 -30.90 -24.81
N ALA A 475 -0.30 -30.99 -23.57
CA ALA A 475 0.52 -31.21 -22.39
C ALA A 475 1.25 -32.57 -22.43
N ARG A 476 0.57 -33.64 -22.90
CA ARG A 476 1.16 -34.96 -23.12
C ARG A 476 2.33 -34.88 -24.10
N ASP A 477 2.18 -34.14 -25.19
CA ASP A 477 3.16 -34.16 -26.28
C ASP A 477 4.35 -33.22 -26.00
N HIS A 478 4.12 -32.07 -25.35
CA HIS A 478 5.13 -31.01 -25.23
C HIS A 478 5.68 -30.79 -23.81
N LEU A 479 4.88 -31.04 -22.77
CA LEU A 479 5.31 -30.79 -21.38
C LEU A 479 5.80 -32.04 -20.67
N VAL A 480 4.99 -33.11 -20.68
CA VAL A 480 5.26 -34.33 -19.91
C VAL A 480 6.63 -34.95 -20.23
N PRO A 481 7.03 -35.16 -21.50
CA PRO A 481 8.32 -35.81 -21.80
C PRO A 481 9.51 -34.99 -21.29
N GLN A 482 9.41 -33.66 -21.38
CA GLN A 482 10.48 -32.74 -20.98
C GLN A 482 10.62 -32.70 -19.46
N VAL A 483 9.51 -32.62 -18.73
CA VAL A 483 9.49 -32.66 -17.26
C VAL A 483 10.06 -33.99 -16.75
N LEU A 484 9.63 -35.12 -17.32
CA LEU A 484 10.10 -36.44 -16.88
C LEU A 484 11.58 -36.67 -17.20
N GLY A 485 12.09 -36.12 -18.31
CA GLY A 485 13.50 -36.20 -18.68
C GLY A 485 14.46 -35.58 -17.65
N MET A 486 13.99 -34.60 -16.88
CA MET A 486 14.79 -33.94 -15.84
C MET A 486 15.06 -34.80 -14.60
N VAL A 487 14.41 -35.96 -14.48
CA VAL A 487 14.58 -36.86 -13.31
C VAL A 487 16.00 -37.38 -13.16
N ASN A 488 16.76 -37.44 -14.26
CA ASN A 488 18.15 -37.93 -14.25
C ASN A 488 19.17 -36.83 -13.91
N ASN A 489 18.72 -35.63 -13.53
CA ASN A 489 19.62 -34.53 -13.22
C ASN A 489 20.48 -34.85 -11.98
N PRO A 490 21.81 -34.63 -12.02
CA PRO A 490 22.70 -34.91 -10.89
C PRO A 490 22.32 -34.10 -9.63
N HIS A 491 21.76 -32.90 -9.80
CA HIS A 491 21.39 -32.03 -8.69
C HIS A 491 19.99 -32.35 -8.15
N TYR A 492 19.91 -32.73 -6.88
CA TYR A 492 18.66 -33.21 -6.26
C TYR A 492 17.54 -32.14 -6.26
N LEU A 493 17.88 -30.85 -6.21
CA LEU A 493 16.88 -29.77 -6.27
C LEU A 493 16.07 -29.78 -7.57
N TYR A 494 16.70 -30.14 -8.71
CA TYR A 494 15.99 -30.19 -9.99
C TYR A 494 15.16 -31.47 -10.11
N ARG A 495 15.63 -32.58 -9.55
CA ARG A 495 14.81 -33.80 -9.40
C ARG A 495 13.59 -33.54 -8.51
N MET A 496 13.74 -32.72 -7.47
CA MET A 496 12.61 -32.26 -6.65
C MET A 496 11.61 -31.44 -7.46
N THR A 497 12.09 -30.55 -8.33
CA THR A 497 11.21 -29.78 -9.22
C THR A 497 10.36 -30.68 -10.11
N VAL A 498 10.88 -31.83 -10.57
CA VAL A 498 10.10 -32.81 -11.34
C VAL A 498 8.90 -33.31 -10.53
N LEU A 499 9.09 -33.66 -9.26
CA LEU A 499 7.99 -34.06 -8.39
C LEU A 499 6.94 -32.94 -8.29
N VAL A 500 7.37 -31.70 -8.00
CA VAL A 500 6.45 -30.55 -7.91
C VAL A 500 5.71 -30.29 -9.23
N ALA A 501 6.40 -30.41 -10.37
CA ALA A 501 5.80 -30.29 -11.70
C ALA A 501 4.77 -31.38 -11.96
N ILE A 502 5.05 -32.64 -11.59
CA ILE A 502 4.11 -33.75 -11.69
C ILE A 502 2.86 -33.48 -10.85
N ALA A 503 3.00 -33.02 -9.60
CA ALA A 503 1.85 -32.64 -8.77
C ALA A 503 0.97 -31.57 -9.42
N SER A 504 1.59 -30.58 -10.07
CA SER A 504 0.87 -29.48 -10.71
C SER A 504 0.18 -29.92 -12.00
N LEU A 505 0.79 -30.85 -12.76
CA LEU A 505 0.26 -31.35 -14.03
C LEU A 505 -0.76 -32.49 -13.86
N ALA A 506 -0.67 -33.30 -12.80
CA ALA A 506 -1.52 -34.47 -12.60
C ALA A 506 -3.03 -34.19 -12.69
N PRO A 507 -3.58 -33.08 -12.16
CA PRO A 507 -5.02 -32.79 -12.27
C PRO A 507 -5.48 -32.33 -13.66
N VAL A 508 -4.55 -32.04 -14.59
CA VAL A 508 -4.85 -31.40 -15.89
C VAL A 508 -4.46 -32.26 -17.09
N VAL A 509 -3.82 -33.41 -16.88
CA VAL A 509 -3.55 -34.42 -17.91
C VAL A 509 -4.59 -35.53 -17.84
N SER A 510 -4.65 -36.38 -18.87
CA SER A 510 -5.52 -37.57 -18.85
C SER A 510 -5.02 -38.60 -17.82
N ASN A 511 -5.95 -39.41 -17.30
CA ASN A 511 -5.62 -40.49 -16.36
C ASN A 511 -4.62 -41.50 -16.97
N ASP A 512 -4.74 -41.76 -18.28
CA ASP A 512 -3.81 -42.60 -19.04
C ASP A 512 -2.36 -42.08 -18.94
N VAL A 513 -2.14 -40.79 -19.21
CA VAL A 513 -0.81 -40.16 -19.12
C VAL A 513 -0.30 -40.15 -17.68
N LEU A 514 -1.18 -39.89 -16.72
CA LEU A 514 -0.84 -39.93 -15.30
C LEU A 514 -0.35 -41.33 -14.88
N CYS A 515 -1.11 -42.37 -15.24
CA CYS A 515 -0.85 -43.75 -14.83
C CYS A 515 0.32 -44.40 -15.59
N HIS A 516 0.44 -44.17 -16.90
CA HIS A 516 1.40 -44.87 -17.75
C HIS A 516 2.72 -44.11 -17.95
N ASN A 517 2.74 -42.78 -17.80
CA ASN A 517 3.94 -41.98 -18.02
C ASN A 517 4.48 -41.37 -16.72
N MET A 518 3.63 -40.71 -15.93
CA MET A 518 4.09 -39.92 -14.78
C MET A 518 4.30 -40.75 -13.51
N LEU A 519 3.32 -41.59 -13.14
CA LEU A 519 3.37 -42.41 -11.92
C LEU A 519 4.60 -43.36 -11.89
N PRO A 520 4.99 -44.04 -12.98
CA PRO A 520 6.19 -44.88 -12.98
C PRO A 520 7.47 -44.11 -12.64
N VAL A 521 7.58 -42.85 -13.06
CA VAL A 521 8.72 -41.98 -12.73
C VAL A 521 8.71 -41.61 -11.24
N VAL A 522 7.54 -41.28 -10.67
CA VAL A 522 7.39 -41.02 -9.22
C VAL A 522 7.81 -42.25 -8.41
N VAL A 523 7.35 -43.44 -8.82
CA VAL A 523 7.75 -44.70 -8.18
C VAL A 523 9.25 -44.94 -8.32
N ASN A 524 9.86 -44.67 -9.46
CA ASN A 524 11.31 -44.80 -9.61
C ASN A 524 12.09 -43.84 -8.69
N CYS A 525 11.60 -42.62 -8.47
CA CYS A 525 12.18 -41.66 -7.53
C CYS A 525 12.17 -42.13 -6.06
N SER A 526 11.32 -43.10 -5.69
CA SER A 526 11.35 -43.69 -4.33
C SER A 526 12.69 -44.36 -4.02
N LYS A 527 13.44 -44.72 -5.06
CA LYS A 527 14.76 -45.38 -4.98
C LYS A 527 15.93 -44.39 -5.05
N ASP A 528 15.67 -43.08 -5.03
CA ASP A 528 16.73 -42.06 -5.06
C ASP A 528 17.66 -42.20 -3.85
N LYS A 529 18.93 -41.81 -3.98
CA LYS A 529 19.90 -41.87 -2.87
C LYS A 529 19.64 -40.79 -1.82
N VAL A 530 18.94 -39.71 -2.19
CA VAL A 530 18.70 -38.54 -1.34
C VAL A 530 17.38 -38.69 -0.59
N PRO A 531 17.37 -38.75 0.76
CA PRO A 531 16.15 -38.89 1.55
C PRO A 531 15.09 -37.84 1.26
N ASN A 532 15.50 -36.59 0.99
CA ASN A 532 14.59 -35.51 0.62
C ASN A 532 13.68 -35.87 -0.56
N ILE A 533 14.23 -36.54 -1.58
CA ILE A 533 13.43 -36.96 -2.74
C ILE A 533 12.46 -38.05 -2.31
N LYS A 534 12.93 -39.05 -1.57
CA LYS A 534 12.10 -40.18 -1.10
C LYS A 534 10.90 -39.73 -0.27
N PHE A 535 11.08 -38.85 0.71
CA PHE A 535 9.94 -38.41 1.52
C PHE A 535 8.98 -37.50 0.74
N ASN A 536 9.47 -36.75 -0.26
CA ASN A 536 8.59 -36.02 -1.17
C ASN A 536 7.87 -36.94 -2.15
N VAL A 537 8.42 -38.11 -2.50
CA VAL A 537 7.69 -39.16 -3.22
C VAL A 537 6.54 -39.67 -2.37
N ALA A 538 6.71 -39.90 -1.07
CA ALA A 538 5.60 -40.29 -0.19
C ALA A 538 4.46 -39.25 -0.20
N LYS A 539 4.79 -37.96 -0.02
CA LYS A 539 3.84 -36.85 -0.12
C LYS A 539 3.16 -36.76 -1.50
N MET A 540 3.92 -37.02 -2.56
CA MET A 540 3.40 -37.02 -3.94
C MET A 540 2.39 -38.13 -4.14
N LEU A 541 2.73 -39.36 -3.74
CA LEU A 541 1.89 -40.53 -3.89
C LEU A 541 0.56 -40.37 -3.14
N GLU A 542 0.60 -39.79 -1.94
CA GLU A 542 -0.60 -39.38 -1.19
C GLU A 542 -1.48 -38.42 -2.01
N ARG A 543 -0.89 -37.40 -2.63
CA ARG A 543 -1.60 -36.40 -3.45
C ARG A 543 -2.14 -36.97 -4.76
N LEU A 544 -1.47 -37.97 -5.34
CA LEU A 544 -1.88 -38.62 -6.60
C LEU A 544 -2.94 -39.70 -6.41
N ALA A 545 -2.99 -40.34 -5.24
CA ALA A 545 -3.96 -41.40 -4.93
C ALA A 545 -5.43 -41.05 -5.27
N PRO A 546 -5.96 -39.84 -4.94
CA PRO A 546 -7.34 -39.50 -5.29
C PRO A 546 -7.56 -39.24 -6.80
N LEU A 547 -6.49 -39.14 -7.61
CA LEU A 547 -6.57 -38.85 -9.04
C LEU A 547 -6.52 -40.12 -9.91
N VAL A 548 -6.22 -41.28 -9.33
CA VAL A 548 -6.08 -42.56 -10.04
C VAL A 548 -7.14 -43.57 -9.59
N GLU A 549 -7.35 -44.60 -10.39
CA GLU A 549 -8.31 -45.65 -10.03
C GLU A 549 -7.86 -46.42 -8.77
N PRO A 550 -8.78 -46.90 -7.92
CA PRO A 550 -8.45 -47.64 -6.70
C PRO A 550 -7.53 -48.86 -6.94
N VAL A 551 -7.64 -49.49 -8.12
CA VAL A 551 -6.78 -50.62 -8.51
C VAL A 551 -5.31 -50.18 -8.66
N VAL A 552 -5.05 -48.98 -9.16
CA VAL A 552 -3.70 -48.41 -9.28
C VAL A 552 -3.15 -48.05 -7.89
N VAL A 553 -4.02 -47.56 -7.00
CA VAL A 553 -3.65 -47.29 -5.61
C VAL A 553 -3.15 -48.56 -4.92
N GLU A 554 -3.92 -49.65 -5.00
CA GLU A 554 -3.57 -50.92 -4.35
C GLU A 554 -2.38 -51.64 -5.01
N ARG A 555 -2.26 -51.60 -6.35
CA ARG A 555 -1.21 -52.34 -7.07
C ARG A 555 0.13 -51.63 -7.18
N THR A 556 0.13 -50.29 -7.12
CA THR A 556 1.33 -49.50 -7.40
C THR A 556 1.68 -48.55 -6.26
N ILE A 557 0.72 -47.75 -5.79
CA ILE A 557 0.99 -46.70 -4.79
C ILE A 557 1.27 -47.29 -3.41
N ARG A 558 0.38 -48.13 -2.88
CA ARG A 558 0.54 -48.71 -1.54
C ARG A 558 1.80 -49.57 -1.40
N PRO A 559 2.15 -50.46 -2.36
CA PRO A 559 3.40 -51.21 -2.29
C PRO A 559 4.64 -50.31 -2.21
N CYS A 560 4.67 -49.23 -3.00
CA CYS A 560 5.76 -48.24 -2.96
C CYS A 560 5.84 -47.52 -1.60
N LEU A 561 4.69 -47.12 -1.05
CA LEU A 561 4.65 -46.49 0.28
C LEU A 561 5.07 -47.44 1.40
N LEU A 562 4.75 -48.73 1.31
CA LEU A 562 5.20 -49.75 2.28
C LEU A 562 6.73 -49.94 2.25
N GLU A 563 7.34 -49.90 1.06
CA GLU A 563 8.80 -49.94 0.89
C GLU A 563 9.45 -48.70 1.54
N LEU A 564 8.92 -47.50 1.25
CA LEU A 564 9.39 -46.25 1.88
C LEU A 564 9.19 -46.23 3.39
N ASN A 565 8.14 -46.87 3.91
CA ASN A 565 7.90 -46.97 5.34
C ASN A 565 8.94 -47.83 6.08
N SER A 566 9.72 -48.61 5.34
CA SER A 566 10.83 -49.43 5.85
C SER A 566 12.21 -48.77 5.62
N ASP A 567 12.25 -47.52 5.14
CA ASP A 567 13.51 -46.81 4.82
C ASP A 567 14.35 -46.53 6.08
N GLY A 568 15.66 -46.35 5.91
CA GLY A 568 16.58 -46.05 7.01
C GLY A 568 16.40 -44.63 7.57
N ASP A 569 15.91 -43.69 6.77
CA ASP A 569 15.69 -42.29 7.15
C ASP A 569 14.37 -42.08 7.91
N SER A 570 14.38 -41.29 8.99
CA SER A 570 13.19 -41.07 9.83
C SER A 570 12.09 -40.27 9.16
N ASP A 571 12.44 -39.26 8.35
CA ASP A 571 11.47 -38.41 7.68
C ASP A 571 10.77 -39.18 6.56
N VAL A 572 11.51 -40.03 5.85
CA VAL A 572 10.94 -40.93 4.83
C VAL A 572 9.91 -41.85 5.45
N ARG A 573 10.22 -42.51 6.59
CA ARG A 573 9.26 -43.36 7.29
C ARG A 573 8.04 -42.58 7.79
N PHE A 574 8.25 -41.38 8.36
CA PHE A 574 7.18 -40.54 8.88
C PHE A 574 6.17 -40.18 7.78
N PHE A 575 6.63 -39.63 6.66
CA PHE A 575 5.75 -39.23 5.56
C PHE A 575 5.14 -40.43 4.82
N ALA A 576 5.84 -41.58 4.74
CA ALA A 576 5.27 -42.80 4.19
C ALA A 576 4.15 -43.38 5.07
N SER A 577 4.34 -43.42 6.40
CA SER A 577 3.30 -43.82 7.36
C SER A 577 2.05 -42.93 7.25
N GLN A 578 2.25 -41.61 7.16
CA GLN A 578 1.15 -40.65 6.98
C GLN A 578 0.39 -40.90 5.67
N ALA A 579 1.11 -41.03 4.56
CA ALA A 579 0.52 -41.32 3.26
C ALA A 579 -0.25 -42.65 3.24
N LEU A 580 0.25 -43.72 3.90
CA LEU A 580 -0.45 -45.00 4.01
C LEU A 580 -1.78 -44.88 4.76
N ALA A 581 -1.83 -44.07 5.83
CA ALA A 581 -3.06 -43.83 6.58
C ALA A 581 -4.13 -43.16 5.71
N HIS A 582 -3.75 -42.18 4.88
CA HIS A 582 -4.68 -41.45 4.02
C HIS A 582 -5.06 -42.19 2.73
N THR A 583 -4.24 -43.13 2.27
CA THR A 583 -4.49 -43.93 1.05
C THR A 583 -5.17 -45.27 1.31
N THR A 584 -5.48 -45.59 2.57
CA THR A 584 -6.24 -46.79 2.91
C THR A 584 -7.72 -46.54 2.61
N PRO A 585 -8.40 -47.39 1.82
CA PRO A 585 -9.83 -47.23 1.58
C PRO A 585 -10.55 -47.23 2.92
N MET A 586 -11.35 -46.19 3.20
CA MET A 586 -12.33 -46.27 4.27
C MET A 586 -13.24 -47.44 3.90
N ILE A 587 -13.10 -48.55 4.62
CA ILE A 587 -14.05 -49.63 4.59
C ILE A 587 -15.35 -48.99 5.07
N SER A 588 -16.26 -48.71 4.12
CA SER A 588 -17.64 -48.39 4.44
C SER A 588 -18.17 -49.55 5.27
N ALA A 589 -18.44 -49.27 6.54
CA ALA A 589 -19.20 -50.17 7.41
C ALA A 589 -20.59 -50.43 6.81
#